data_AF-A0A3D0G5B9-F1
#
_entry.id   AF-A0A3D0G5B9-F1
#
_cell.length_a   1.000
_cell.length_b   1.000
_cell.length_c   1.000
_cell.angle_alpha   90.00
_cell.angle_beta   90.00
_cell.angle_gamma   90.00
#
_symmetry.space_group_name_H-M   'P 1'
#
loop_
_entity.id
_entity.type
_entity.pdbx_description
1 polymer ?
#
loop_
_entity_poly.entity_id
_entity_poly.type
_entity_poly.pdbx_seq_one_letter_code
_entity_poly.pdbx_strand_id
1 'polypeptide(L)'
;MTIKALVLGLTGMGLGWIIVLVAVGLFTDEAPAQVVVLPSERLVANLPEDVAIMDRTALTLTLESDTPALARRLYAAGARLVLPAGLPGCLPLPERLPAL
;
A
#
# COMPACT_ATOMS: atom_id res chain seq x y z
N MET A 1 -6.31 -12.93 34.79
CA MET A 1 -5.73 -13.77 33.72
C MET A 1 -6.35 -13.48 32.35
N THR A 2 -7.61 -13.04 32.30
CA THR A 2 -8.34 -12.63 31.08
C THR A 2 -7.72 -11.45 30.32
N ILE A 3 -7.25 -10.39 31.02
CA ILE A 3 -6.65 -9.22 30.35
C ILE A 3 -5.40 -9.61 29.54
N LYS A 4 -4.54 -10.49 30.09
CA LYS A 4 -3.35 -10.96 29.37
C LYS A 4 -3.71 -11.75 28.11
N ALA A 5 -4.69 -12.66 28.22
CA ALA A 5 -5.18 -13.42 27.07
C ALA A 5 -5.83 -12.51 26.01
N LEU A 6 -6.55 -11.47 26.44
CA LEU A 6 -7.23 -10.54 25.55
C LEU A 6 -6.23 -9.64 24.80
N VAL A 7 -5.22 -9.11 25.49
CA VAL A 7 -4.12 -8.36 24.86
C VAL A 7 -3.38 -9.24 23.84
N LEU A 8 -3.09 -10.50 24.20
CA LEU A 8 -2.42 -11.42 23.29
C LEU A 8 -3.28 -11.72 22.06
N GLY A 9 -4.56 -11.99 22.26
CA GLY A 9 -5.51 -12.29 21.19
C GLY A 9 -5.69 -11.11 20.22
N LEU A 10 -5.88 -9.90 20.75
CA LEU A 10 -6.02 -8.69 19.92
C LEU A 10 -4.73 -8.40 19.13
N THR A 11 -3.57 -8.55 19.77
CA THR A 11 -2.28 -8.34 19.10
C THR A 11 -2.07 -9.38 18.01
N GLY A 12 -2.36 -10.65 18.28
CA GLY A 12 -2.26 -11.73 17.29
C GLY A 12 -3.21 -11.53 16.11
N MET A 13 -4.45 -11.09 16.36
CA MET A 13 -5.41 -10.75 15.31
C MET A 13 -4.91 -9.61 14.44
N GLY A 14 -4.43 -8.52 15.05
CA GLY A 14 -3.89 -7.37 14.32
C GLY A 14 -2.68 -7.74 13.47
N LEU A 15 -1.71 -8.46 14.05
CA LEU A 15 -0.52 -8.92 13.32
C LEU A 15 -0.89 -9.88 12.19
N GLY A 16 -1.78 -10.84 12.45
CA GLY A 16 -2.25 -11.78 11.43
C GLY A 16 -2.91 -11.07 10.25
N TRP A 17 -3.75 -10.06 10.54
CA TRP A 17 -4.37 -9.24 9.50
C TRP A 17 -3.34 -8.48 8.66
N ILE A 18 -2.36 -7.81 9.29
CA ILE A 18 -1.29 -7.11 8.56
C ILE A 18 -0.46 -8.08 7.72
N ILE A 19 -0.13 -9.26 8.25
CA ILE A 19 0.62 -10.29 7.50
C ILE A 19 -0.15 -10.71 6.25
N VAL A 20 -1.46 -10.93 6.35
CA VAL A 20 -2.31 -11.27 5.20
C VAL A 20 -2.30 -10.16 4.16
N LEU A 21 -2.45 -8.90 4.56
CA LEU A 21 -2.43 -7.75 3.64
C LEU A 21 -1.08 -7.63 2.91
N VAL A 22 0.03 -7.77 3.63
CA VAL A 22 1.38 -7.77 3.05
C VAL A 22 1.56 -8.94 2.08
N ALA A 23 1.08 -10.13 2.45
CA ALA A 23 1.15 -11.32 1.60
C ALA A 23 0.38 -11.11 0.29
N VAL A 24 -0.86 -10.61 0.35
CA VAL A 24 -1.66 -10.28 -0.84
C VAL A 24 -0.88 -9.32 -1.76
N GLY A 25 -0.36 -8.22 -1.22
CA GLY A 25 0.43 -7.27 -2.00
C GLY A 25 1.69 -7.85 -2.65
N LEU A 26 2.31 -8.87 -2.04
CA LEU A 26 3.51 -9.52 -2.57
C LEU A 26 3.25 -10.66 -3.55
N PHE A 27 2.10 -11.34 -3.42
CA PHE A 27 1.80 -12.56 -4.18
C PHE A 27 0.78 -12.38 -5.28
N THR A 28 -0.19 -11.46 -5.14
CA THR A 28 -1.28 -11.30 -6.12
C THR A 28 -1.10 -10.12 -7.04
N ASP A 29 -0.30 -9.11 -6.67
CA ASP A 29 -0.10 -7.86 -7.43
C ASP A 29 -1.44 -7.21 -7.87
N GLU A 30 -2.51 -7.44 -7.11
CA GLU A 30 -3.90 -7.19 -7.52
C GLU A 30 -4.35 -5.75 -7.31
N ALA A 31 -3.54 -4.94 -6.61
CA ALA A 31 -3.82 -3.53 -6.37
C ALA A 31 -2.80 -2.62 -7.11
N PRO A 32 -3.26 -1.74 -8.02
CA PRO A 32 -2.38 -0.83 -8.77
C PRO A 32 -1.75 0.23 -7.86
N ALA A 33 -2.37 0.53 -6.72
CA ALA A 33 -1.87 1.44 -5.71
C ALA A 33 -1.47 0.71 -4.41
N GLN A 34 -0.43 1.23 -3.77
CA GLN A 34 0.15 0.72 -2.53
C GLN A 34 0.39 1.89 -1.57
N VAL A 35 0.00 1.72 -0.31
CA VAL A 35 0.31 2.69 0.74
C VAL A 35 1.52 2.21 1.54
N VAL A 36 2.54 3.07 1.63
CA VAL A 36 3.69 2.86 2.49
C VAL A 36 3.46 3.56 3.81
N VAL A 37 3.50 2.78 4.88
CA VAL A 37 3.41 3.29 6.26
C VAL A 37 4.82 3.61 6.75
N LEU A 38 4.99 4.81 7.30
CA LEU A 38 6.26 5.38 7.76
C LEU A 38 7.34 5.36 6.67
N PRO A 39 7.15 6.13 5.58
CA PRO A 39 8.11 6.17 4.47
C PRO A 39 9.50 6.57 4.98
N SER A 40 10.52 5.86 4.52
CA SER A 40 11.92 6.16 4.85
C SER A 40 12.48 7.19 3.87
N GLU A 41 13.49 7.95 4.29
CA GLU A 41 14.20 8.86 3.36
C GLU A 41 14.84 8.09 2.20
N ARG A 42 15.28 6.85 2.45
CA ARG A 42 15.82 5.96 1.42
C ARG A 42 14.78 5.64 0.35
N LEU A 43 13.53 5.37 0.74
CA LEU A 43 12.44 5.13 -0.21
C LEU A 43 12.22 6.35 -1.11
N VAL A 44 12.14 7.54 -0.51
CA VAL A 44 11.89 8.77 -1.27
C VAL A 44 13.06 9.08 -2.22
N ALA A 45 14.30 8.83 -1.80
CA ALA A 45 15.49 9.05 -2.62
C ALA A 45 15.68 8.01 -3.74
N ASN A 46 15.11 6.81 -3.61
CA ASN A 46 15.25 5.71 -4.57
C ASN A 46 13.91 5.30 -5.18
N LEU A 47 12.97 6.24 -5.27
CA LEU A 47 11.66 5.96 -5.83
C LEU A 47 11.82 5.62 -7.32
N PRO A 48 11.25 4.51 -7.81
CA PRO A 48 11.34 4.18 -9.23
C PRO A 48 10.68 5.25 -10.11
N GLU A 49 11.23 5.48 -11.30
CA GLU A 49 10.80 6.58 -12.19
C GLU A 49 9.35 6.42 -12.70
N ASP A 50 8.87 5.19 -12.75
CA ASP A 50 7.53 4.78 -13.20
C ASP A 50 6.50 4.69 -12.04
N VAL A 51 6.84 5.20 -10.86
CA VAL A 51 5.96 5.24 -9.69
C VAL A 51 5.48 6.66 -9.45
N ALA A 52 4.16 6.85 -9.44
CA ALA A 52 3.54 8.13 -9.18
C ALA A 52 3.10 8.25 -7.71
N ILE A 53 3.28 9.43 -7.13
CA ILE A 53 2.82 9.75 -5.77
C ILE A 53 1.39 10.26 -5.84
N MET A 54 0.44 9.50 -5.30
CA MET A 54 -0.99 9.86 -5.33
C MET A 54 -1.39 10.71 -4.14
N ASP A 55 -0.89 10.37 -2.95
CA ASP A 55 -1.20 11.09 -1.72
C ASP A 55 -0.04 10.99 -0.73
N ARG A 56 0.07 11.99 0.16
CA ARG A 56 1.12 12.06 1.17
C ARG A 56 0.62 12.70 2.46
N THR A 57 0.84 11.98 3.55
CA THR A 57 0.71 12.49 4.92
C THR A 57 2.06 12.41 5.64
N ALA A 58 2.15 12.95 6.85
CA ALA A 58 3.34 12.81 7.70
C ALA A 58 3.72 11.34 8.02
N LEU A 59 2.76 10.42 7.97
CA LEU A 59 2.95 9.02 8.34
C LEU A 59 2.79 8.04 7.17
N THR A 60 2.26 8.47 6.04
CA THR A 60 1.92 7.58 4.92
C THR A 60 2.28 8.21 3.59
N LEU A 61 2.62 7.36 2.63
CA LEU A 61 2.86 7.73 1.24
C LEU A 61 2.14 6.74 0.34
N THR A 62 1.16 7.21 -0.44
CA THR A 62 0.41 6.38 -1.38
C THR A 62 1.03 6.50 -2.76
N LEU A 63 1.35 5.35 -3.34
CA LEU A 63 2.12 5.21 -4.57
C LEU A 63 1.35 4.34 -5.55
N GLU A 64 1.39 4.68 -6.83
CA GLU A 64 0.72 3.94 -7.90
C GLU A 64 1.70 3.69 -9.04
N SER A 65 1.55 2.55 -9.72
CA SER A 65 2.29 2.23 -10.94
C SER A 65 1.55 1.20 -11.77
N ASP A 66 1.59 1.35 -13.08
CA ASP A 66 1.07 0.35 -14.03
C ASP A 66 2.00 -0.85 -14.21
N THR A 67 3.17 -0.81 -13.58
CA THR A 67 4.15 -1.88 -13.67
C THR A 67 3.92 -2.97 -12.62
N PRO A 68 4.19 -4.24 -12.96
CA PRO A 68 3.96 -5.35 -12.04
C PRO A 68 4.93 -5.28 -10.85
N ALA A 69 4.62 -6.05 -9.80
CA ALA A 69 5.48 -6.22 -8.64
C ALA A 69 5.71 -4.97 -7.79
N LEU A 70 4.80 -3.98 -7.82
CA LEU A 70 4.98 -2.68 -7.16
C LEU A 70 5.39 -2.84 -5.70
N ALA A 71 4.73 -3.70 -4.92
CA ALA A 71 5.07 -3.90 -3.51
C ALA A 71 6.52 -4.37 -3.31
N ARG A 72 7.00 -5.35 -4.08
CA ARG A 72 8.39 -5.84 -4.01
C ARG A 72 9.39 -4.74 -4.35
N ARG A 73 9.08 -3.91 -5.35
CA ARG A 73 9.93 -2.80 -5.78
C ARG A 73 10.02 -1.71 -4.73
N LEU A 74 8.91 -1.40 -4.06
CA LEU A 74 8.89 -0.45 -2.94
C LEU A 74 9.72 -0.96 -1.75
N TYR A 75 9.64 -2.25 -1.42
CA TYR A 75 10.53 -2.85 -0.42
C TYR A 75 12.01 -2.75 -0.82
N ALA A 76 12.34 -3.02 -2.09
CA ALA A 76 13.71 -2.88 -2.60
C ALA A 76 14.22 -1.42 -2.55
N ALA A 77 13.34 -0.45 -2.75
CA ALA A 77 13.64 0.98 -2.61
C ALA A 77 13.78 1.43 -1.14
N GLY A 78 13.36 0.62 -0.17
CA GLY A 78 13.52 0.87 1.27
C GLY A 78 12.23 1.19 2.02
N ALA A 79 11.07 0.79 1.50
CA ALA A 79 9.81 0.84 2.24
C ALA A 79 9.86 -0.08 3.46
N ARG A 80 9.23 0.35 4.57
CA ARG A 80 9.19 -0.42 5.83
C ARG A 80 7.98 -1.33 5.91
N LEU A 81 6.81 -0.81 5.58
CA LEU A 81 5.55 -1.54 5.54
C LEU A 81 4.77 -1.05 4.33
N VAL A 82 4.48 -1.96 3.41
CA VAL A 82 3.68 -1.71 2.21
C VAL A 82 2.37 -2.47 2.36
N LEU A 83 1.25 -1.76 2.21
CA LEU A 83 -0.08 -2.33 2.27
C LEU A 83 -0.81 -2.03 0.96
N PRO A 84 -1.64 -2.97 0.46
CA PRO A 84 -2.45 -2.74 -0.73
C PRO A 84 -3.42 -1.58 -0.49
N ALA A 85 -3.42 -0.60 -1.38
CA ALA A 85 -4.38 0.51 -1.39
C ALA A 85 -5.35 0.27 -2.56
N GLY A 86 -6.54 -0.24 -2.25
CA GLY A 86 -7.50 -0.71 -3.25
C GLY A 86 -8.47 0.35 -3.76
N LEU A 87 -8.18 1.65 -3.63
CA LEU A 87 -9.00 2.68 -4.26
C LEU A 87 -8.47 2.88 -5.69
N PRO A 88 -9.18 2.42 -6.74
CA PRO A 88 -8.80 2.72 -8.11
C PRO A 88 -8.93 4.24 -8.26
N GLY A 89 -7.81 4.95 -8.43
CA GLY A 89 -7.68 6.41 -8.31
C GLY A 89 -8.96 7.22 -8.61
N CYS A 90 -9.06 7.86 -9.76
CA CYS A 90 -10.33 8.45 -10.19
C CYS A 90 -11.27 7.33 -10.66
N LEU A 91 -12.57 7.45 -10.37
CA LEU A 91 -13.61 6.67 -11.05
C LEU A 91 -13.37 6.76 -12.57
N PRO A 92 -13.39 5.63 -13.32
CA PRO A 92 -13.18 5.65 -14.75
C PRO A 92 -14.12 6.67 -15.40
N LEU A 93 -13.54 7.61 -16.15
CA LEU A 93 -14.30 8.62 -16.84
C LEU A 93 -15.23 7.91 -17.85
N PRO A 94 -16.56 8.09 -17.77
CA PRO A 94 -17.46 7.43 -18.70
C PRO A 94 -17.10 7.84 -20.14
N GLU A 95 -16.98 6.87 -21.06
CA GLU A 95 -16.57 7.07 -22.46
C GLU A 95 -17.46 8.04 -23.25
N ARG A 96 -18.59 8.47 -22.68
CA ARG A 96 -19.57 9.35 -23.31
C ARG A 96 -20.02 10.42 -22.31
N LEU A 97 -19.26 11.51 -22.23
CA LEU A 97 -19.83 12.78 -21.77
C LEU A 97 -20.87 13.20 -22.81
N PRO A 98 -22.16 13.37 -22.47
CA PRO A 98 -23.11 13.97 -23.39
C PRO A 98 -22.58 15.35 -23.77
N ALA A 99 -22.36 15.57 -25.06
CA ALA A 99 -21.90 16.85 -25.59
C ALA A 99 -22.87 17.95 -25.12
N LEU A 100 -22.34 18.91 -24.35
CA LEU A 100 -22.98 20.19 -24.04
C LEU A 100 -22.73 21.17 -25.19
#